data_AF-A0A1J5T1J0-F1
#
_entry.id   AF-A0A1J5T1J0-F1
#
_cell.length_a   1.000
_cell.length_b   1.000
_cell.length_c   1.000
_cell.angle_alpha   90.00
_cell.angle_beta   90.00
_cell.angle_gamma   90.00
#
_symmetry.space_group_name_H-M   'P 1'
#
loop_
_entity.id
_entity.type
_entity.pdbx_description
1 polymer ?
#
loop_
_entity_poly.entity_id
_entity_poly.type
_entity_poly.pdbx_seq_one_letter_code
_entity_poly.pdbx_strand_id
1 'polypeptide(L)'
;MSDFATFKQYYNLADHLIQKSSKDDVAETARLLAMNLAHYQSKYGALPLEETLAMIGIENPNDDQIQLLSDAMEILVGVLGNVVTRVGQEKH
;
A
#
# COMPACT_ATOMS: atom_id res chain seq x y z
N MET A 1 8.38 -19.00 2.43
CA MET A 1 8.45 -18.73 0.98
C MET A 1 7.30 -17.80 0.66
N SER A 2 7.57 -16.50 0.62
CA SER A 2 6.61 -15.58 0.01
C SER A 2 6.66 -15.88 -1.48
N ASP A 3 5.54 -16.33 -2.03
CA ASP A 3 5.48 -16.65 -3.44
C ASP A 3 5.35 -15.32 -4.21
N PHE A 4 6.22 -15.09 -5.17
CA PHE A 4 6.10 -14.01 -6.15
C PHE A 4 4.70 -13.94 -6.78
N ALA A 5 3.96 -15.05 -6.81
CA ALA A 5 2.55 -15.09 -7.15
C ALA A 5 1.66 -14.23 -6.22
N THR A 6 1.90 -14.25 -4.90
CA THR A 6 1.15 -13.46 -3.92
C THR A 6 1.39 -11.97 -4.12
N PHE A 7 2.66 -11.58 -4.30
CA PHE A 7 3.02 -10.21 -4.67
C PHE A 7 2.24 -9.76 -5.91
N LYS A 8 2.28 -10.54 -6.99
CA LYS A 8 1.56 -10.25 -8.24
C LYS A 8 0.05 -10.12 -8.04
N GLN A 9 -0.56 -10.95 -7.19
CA GLN A 9 -1.99 -10.89 -6.91
C GLN A 9 -2.37 -9.57 -6.23
N TYR A 10 -1.67 -9.19 -5.16
CA TYR A 10 -1.93 -7.92 -4.47
C TYR A 10 -1.60 -6.72 -5.35
N TYR A 11 -0.52 -6.78 -6.12
CA TYR A 11 -0.17 -5.73 -7.07
C TYR A 11 -1.27 -5.50 -8.12
N ASN A 12 -1.73 -6.57 -8.78
CA ASN A 12 -2.80 -6.48 -9.77
C ASN A 12 -4.13 -5.98 -9.15
N LEU A 13 -4.42 -6.38 -7.90
CA LEU A 13 -5.60 -5.91 -7.19
C LEU A 13 -5.50 -4.42 -6.85
N ALA A 14 -4.32 -3.96 -6.41
CA ALA A 14 -4.06 -2.55 -6.17
C ALA A 14 -4.27 -1.73 -7.45
N ASP A 15 -3.70 -2.16 -8.58
CA ASP A 15 -3.89 -1.50 -9.88
C ASP A 15 -5.36 -1.41 -10.28
N HIS A 16 -6.12 -2.51 -10.10
CA HIS A 16 -7.55 -2.52 -10.41
C HIS A 16 -8.37 -1.60 -9.52
N LEU A 17 -8.04 -1.53 -8.22
CA LEU A 17 -8.68 -0.59 -7.30
C LEU A 17 -8.35 0.85 -7.66
N ILE A 18 -7.08 1.15 -7.94
CA ILE A 18 -6.64 2.50 -8.34
C ILE A 18 -7.37 2.94 -9.61
N GLN A 19 -7.46 2.08 -10.63
CA GLN A 19 -8.15 2.40 -11.88
C GLN A 19 -9.64 2.71 -11.69
N LYS A 20 -10.28 2.09 -10.70
CA LYS A 20 -11.70 2.31 -10.39
C LYS A 20 -11.96 3.44 -9.39
N SER A 21 -10.91 3.93 -8.75
CA SER A 21 -11.00 4.95 -7.71
C SER A 21 -11.02 6.34 -8.32
N SER A 22 -11.74 7.26 -7.68
CA SER A 22 -11.63 8.68 -8.02
C SER A 22 -10.29 9.25 -7.53
N LYS A 23 -9.92 10.43 -8.04
CA LYS A 23 -8.74 11.15 -7.54
C LYS A 23 -8.85 11.46 -6.04
N ASP A 24 -10.06 11.70 -5.55
CA ASP A 24 -10.32 12.01 -4.15
C ASP A 24 -10.13 10.78 -3.27
N ASP A 25 -10.54 9.59 -3.74
CA ASP A 25 -10.32 8.32 -3.04
C ASP A 25 -8.83 8.00 -2.92
N VAL A 26 -8.06 8.22 -3.99
CA VAL A 26 -6.60 8.03 -3.98
C VAL A 26 -5.94 9.05 -3.04
N ALA A 27 -6.38 10.31 -3.07
CA ALA A 27 -5.85 11.34 -2.18
C ALA A 27 -6.17 11.07 -0.71
N GLU A 28 -7.37 10.55 -0.40
CA GLU A 28 -7.73 10.14 0.95
C GLU A 28 -6.93 8.93 1.42
N THR A 29 -6.77 7.93 0.56
CA THR A 29 -5.91 6.77 0.83
C THR A 29 -4.48 7.20 1.16
N ALA A 30 -3.90 8.13 0.40
CA ALA A 30 -2.58 8.68 0.66
C ALA A 30 -2.50 9.39 2.03
N ARG A 31 -3.53 10.16 2.39
CA ARG A 31 -3.61 10.83 3.72
C ARG A 31 -3.65 9.80 4.85
N LEU A 32 -4.45 8.75 4.72
CA LEU A 32 -4.55 7.68 5.72
C LEU A 32 -3.22 6.93 5.89
N LEU A 33 -2.54 6.62 4.78
CA LEU A 33 -1.21 5.99 4.81
C LEU A 33 -0.18 6.88 5.50
N ALA A 34 -0.17 8.19 5.21
CA ALA A 34 0.72 9.14 5.87
C ALA A 34 0.44 9.23 7.38
N MET A 35 -0.84 9.21 7.79
CA MET A 35 -1.22 9.16 9.21
C MET A 35 -0.75 7.87 9.89
N ASN A 36 -0.90 6.71 9.23
CA ASN A 36 -0.41 5.44 9.76
C ASN A 36 1.11 5.46 9.96
N LEU A 37 1.85 5.99 8.98
CA LEU A 37 3.30 6.15 9.07
C LEU A 37 3.70 7.07 10.24
N ALA A 38 3.07 8.24 10.36
CA ALA A 38 3.34 9.17 11.45
C ALA A 38 3.04 8.55 12.83
N HIS A 39 1.92 7.82 12.95
CA HIS A 39 1.56 7.12 14.17
C HIS A 39 2.59 6.04 14.54
N TYR A 40 3.02 5.24 13.55
CA TYR A 40 4.07 4.24 13.76
C TYR A 40 5.37 4.90 14.22
N GLN A 41 5.83 5.95 13.53
CA GLN A 41 7.08 6.63 13.88
C GLN A 41 7.03 7.29 15.27
N SER A 42 5.88 7.82 15.66
CA SER A 42 5.69 8.36 17.01
C SER A 42 5.84 7.30 18.10
N LYS A 43 5.58 6.03 17.79
CA LYS A 43 5.61 4.92 18.76
C LYS A 43 6.92 4.14 18.74
N TYR A 44 7.56 4.02 17.57
CA TYR A 44 8.71 3.13 17.36
C TYR A 44 9.97 3.85 16.86
N GLY A 45 9.91 5.16 16.58
CA GLY A 45 11.01 5.95 16.06
C GLY A 45 11.00 6.09 14.53
N ALA A 46 11.96 6.86 14.00
CA ALA A 46 12.04 7.12 12.56
C ALA A 46 12.34 5.84 11.76
N LEU A 47 11.70 5.71 10.60
CA LEU A 47 12.04 4.65 9.64
C LEU A 47 13.25 5.08 8.82
N PRO A 48 14.18 4.17 8.49
CA PRO A 48 15.28 4.45 7.57
C PRO A 48 14.73 4.53 6.13
N LEU A 49 14.20 5.69 5.76
CA LEU A 49 13.53 5.92 4.47
C LEU A 49 14.44 5.66 3.27
N GLU A 50 15.74 5.87 3.40
CA GLU A 50 16.71 5.61 2.33
C GLU A 50 16.72 4.14 1.88
N GLU A 51 16.59 3.21 2.83
CA GLU A 51 16.55 1.77 2.55
C GLU A 51 15.25 1.37 1.85
N THR A 52 14.12 1.99 2.21
CA THR A 52 12.83 1.74 1.56
C THR A 52 12.76 2.36 0.16
N LEU A 53 13.32 3.57 -0.02
CA LEU A 53 13.35 4.24 -1.33
C LEU A 53 14.25 3.50 -2.32
N ALA A 54 15.32 2.86 -1.86
CA ALA A 54 16.18 2.01 -2.69
C ALA A 54 15.44 0.79 -3.27
N MET A 55 14.26 0.45 -2.76
CA MET A 55 13.42 -0.64 -3.27
C MET A 55 12.56 -0.24 -4.46
N ILE A 56 12.41 1.06 -4.74
CA ILE A 56 11.66 1.55 -5.89
C ILE A 56 12.43 1.21 -7.16
N GLY A 57 11.83 0.42 -8.04
CA GLY A 57 12.40 0.10 -9.35
C GLY A 57 13.47 -1.00 -9.34
N ILE A 58 13.56 -1.82 -8.29
CA ILE A 58 14.39 -3.03 -8.31
C ILE A 58 13.88 -4.00 -9.38
N GLU A 59 14.74 -4.37 -10.33
CA GLU A 59 14.39 -5.30 -11.42
C GLU A 59 14.27 -6.76 -10.95
N ASN A 60 15.07 -7.18 -9.96
CA ASN A 60 15.11 -8.56 -9.45
C ASN A 60 15.16 -8.57 -7.91
N PRO A 61 14.02 -8.39 -7.23
CA PRO A 61 13.97 -8.41 -5.77
C PRO A 61 14.24 -9.81 -5.22
N ASN A 62 14.95 -9.88 -4.10
CA ASN A 62 15.11 -11.12 -3.34
C ASN A 62 13.84 -11.46 -2.54
N ASP A 63 13.79 -12.63 -1.91
CA ASP A 63 12.59 -13.11 -1.18
C ASP A 63 12.11 -12.15 -0.08
N ASP A 64 13.03 -11.54 0.67
CA ASP A 64 12.71 -10.58 1.73
C ASP A 64 12.11 -9.29 1.14
N GLN A 65 12.64 -8.84 0.01
CA GLN A 65 12.12 -7.69 -0.74
C GLN A 65 10.75 -8.00 -1.36
N ILE A 66 10.54 -9.20 -1.89
CA ILE A 66 9.23 -9.64 -2.40
C ILE A 66 8.20 -9.69 -1.27
N GLN A 67 8.59 -10.17 -0.08
CA GLN A 67 7.72 -10.17 1.08
C GLN A 67 7.32 -8.73 1.47
N LEU A 68 8.29 -7.84 1.59
CA LEU A 68 8.02 -6.44 1.96
C LEU A 68 7.14 -5.73 0.91
N LEU A 69 7.38 -5.97 -0.38
CA LEU A 69 6.54 -5.44 -1.44
C LEU A 69 5.12 -6.02 -1.38
N SER A 70 4.97 -7.31 -1.06
CA SER A 70 3.67 -7.95 -0.87
C SER A 70 2.90 -7.31 0.28
N ASP A 71 3.55 -7.14 1.43
CA ASP A 71 2.96 -6.52 2.63
C ASP A 71 2.54 -5.08 2.34
N ALA A 72 3.37 -4.32 1.62
CA ALA A 72 3.06 -2.95 1.21
C ALA A 72 1.83 -2.89 0.30
N MET A 73 1.70 -3.80 -0.68
CA MET A 73 0.55 -3.86 -1.57
C MET A 73 -0.72 -4.31 -0.84
N GLU A 74 -0.61 -5.27 0.09
CA GLU A 74 -1.73 -5.68 0.94
C GLU A 74 -2.27 -4.52 1.77
N ILE A 75 -1.38 -3.73 2.40
CA ILE A 75 -1.77 -2.53 3.15
C ILE A 75 -2.49 -1.53 2.23
N LEU A 76 -1.95 -1.26 1.04
CA LEU A 76 -2.56 -0.35 0.08
C LEU A 76 -3.97 -0.82 -0.33
N VAL A 77 -4.13 -2.09 -0.69
CA VAL A 77 -5.42 -2.70 -1.04
C VAL A 77 -6.41 -2.56 0.11
N GLY A 78 -5.99 -2.83 1.35
CA GLY A 78 -6.84 -2.72 2.53
C GLY A 78 -7.31 -1.28 2.78
N VAL A 79 -6.41 -0.30 2.74
CA VAL A 79 -6.77 1.11 2.96
C VAL A 79 -7.63 1.65 1.83
N LEU A 80 -7.24 1.43 0.57
CA LEU A 80 -7.99 1.91 -0.59
C LEU A 80 -9.38 1.25 -0.69
N GLY A 81 -9.46 -0.06 -0.43
CA GLY A 81 -10.72 -0.78 -0.38
C GLY A 81 -11.69 -0.21 0.66
N ASN A 82 -11.19 0.17 1.84
CA ASN A 82 -11.99 0.82 2.88
C ASN A 82 -12.48 2.22 2.47
N VAL A 83 -11.63 3.01 1.81
CA VAL A 83 -12.02 4.35 1.31
C VAL A 83 -13.12 4.24 0.26
N VAL A 84 -12.91 3.39 -0.75
CA VAL A 84 -13.86 3.19 -1.85
C VAL A 84 -15.21 2.66 -1.35
N THR A 85 -15.21 1.73 -0.39
CA THR A 85 -16.46 1.19 0.18
C THR A 85 -17.19 2.19 1.07
N ARG A 86 -16.48 3.01 1.85
CA ARG A 86 -17.10 4.05 2.70
C ARG A 86 -17.75 5.16 1.88
N VAL A 87 -17.13 5.61 0.79
CA VAL A 87 -17.74 6.58 -0.14
C VAL A 87 -19.00 6.02 -0.80
N GLY A 88 -19.08 4.69 -0.98
CA GLY A 88 -20.30 4.01 -1.42
C GLY A 88 -21.45 4.05 -0.40
N GLN A 89 -21.13 4.07 0.90
CA GLN A 89 -22.13 4.08 1.99
C GLN A 89 -22.62 5.48 2.36
N GLU A 90 -21.80 6.53 2.21
CA GLU A 90 -22.21 7.93 2.47
C GLU A 90 -23.17 8.51 1.41
N LYS A 91 -23.37 7.81 0.29
CA LYS A 91 -24.27 8.22 -0.81
C LYS A 91 -25.69 7.63 -0.71
N HIS A 92 -26.08 7.04 0.42
CA HIS A 92 -27.42 6.47 0.67
C HIS A 92 -28.03 7.05 1.95
#